data_AF-A0A351C156-F1
#
_entry.id   AF-A0A351C156-F1
#
_cell.length_a   1.000
_cell.length_b   1.000
_cell.length_c   1.000
_cell.angle_alpha   90.00
_cell.angle_beta   90.00
_cell.angle_gamma   90.00
#
_symmetry.space_group_name_H-M   'P 1'
#
loop_
_entity.id
_entity.type
_entity.pdbx_description
1 polymer ?
#
loop_
_entity_poly.entity_id
_entity_poly.type
_entity_poly.pdbx_seq_one_letter_code
_entity_poly.pdbx_strand_id
1 'polypeptide(L)'
;MKLKQKIGIVSGIVGAILILLIFDNDGNKPTTIKMASVAFLMAVWWITEAIPLAATSLLPLILFPIFGIMSGEQISSSYINSTIFLFLGGFIIALAMEKWNFHKRLALRIILIFGGNPNSIILGFMSASAFLSMWISNTATAVMMLP
;
A
#
# COMPACT_ATOMS: atom_id res chain seq x y z
N MET A 1 3.34 -14.44 -16.23
CA MET A 1 3.69 -13.02 -16.06
C MET A 1 3.31 -12.24 -17.31
N LYS A 2 2.64 -11.09 -17.13
CA LYS A 2 2.37 -10.15 -18.23
C LYS A 2 3.69 -9.53 -18.71
N LEU A 3 3.75 -9.10 -19.97
CA LEU A 3 4.96 -8.49 -20.56
C LEU A 3 5.50 -7.33 -19.71
N LYS A 4 4.61 -6.48 -19.18
CA LYS A 4 4.95 -5.37 -18.26
C LYS A 4 5.73 -5.83 -17.02
N GLN A 5 5.35 -6.96 -16.42
CA GLN A 5 6.01 -7.50 -15.22
C GLN A 5 7.42 -8.00 -15.55
N LYS A 6 7.60 -8.67 -16.70
CA LYS A 6 8.92 -9.15 -17.13
C LYS A 6 9.86 -7.98 -17.39
N ILE A 7 9.36 -6.95 -18.09
CA ILE A 7 10.11 -5.71 -18.33
C ILE A 7 10.47 -5.06 -16.99
N GLY A 8 9.52 -4.95 -16.06
CA GLY A 8 9.75 -4.35 -14.74
C GLY A 8 10.80 -5.05 -13.90
N ILE A 9 10.82 -6.39 -13.88
CA ILE A 9 11.87 -7.15 -13.18
C ILE A 9 13.24 -6.78 -13.76
N VAL A 10 13.39 -6.92 -15.08
CA VAL A 10 14.68 -6.71 -15.75
C VAL A 10 15.13 -5.26 -15.65
N SER A 11 14.26 -4.30 -15.94
CA SER A 11 14.60 -2.87 -15.92
C SER A 11 14.94 -2.38 -14.51
N GLY A 12 14.25 -2.88 -13.48
CA GLY A 12 14.55 -2.56 -12.08
C GLY A 12 15.94 -3.04 -11.68
N ILE A 13 16.28 -4.30 -11.97
CA ILE A 13 17.59 -4.88 -11.64
C ILE A 13 18.70 -4.18 -12.42
N VAL A 14 18.53 -4.02 -13.74
CA VAL A 14 19.52 -3.36 -14.60
C VAL A 14 19.74 -1.93 -14.13
N GLY A 15 18.68 -1.16 -13.85
CA GLY A 15 18.83 0.21 -13.37
C GLY A 15 19.49 0.31 -11.99
N ALA A 16 19.19 -0.60 -11.07
CA ALA A 16 19.86 -0.65 -9.76
C ALA A 16 21.37 -0.91 -9.91
N ILE A 17 21.75 -1.85 -10.79
CA ILE A 17 23.15 -2.15 -11.10
C ILE A 17 23.83 -0.94 -11.77
N LEU A 18 23.17 -0.30 -12.73
CA LEU A 18 23.71 0.89 -13.38
C LEU A 18 23.94 2.02 -12.39
N ILE A 19 23.05 2.22 -11.42
CA ILE A 19 23.26 3.23 -10.36
C ILE A 19 24.51 2.93 -9.54
N LEU A 20 24.74 1.66 -9.18
CA LEU A 20 25.93 1.25 -8.44
C LEU A 20 27.24 1.41 -9.24
N LEU A 21 27.18 1.33 -10.57
CA LEU A 21 28.37 1.38 -11.44
C LEU A 21 28.69 2.78 -11.98
N ILE A 22 27.66 3.60 -12.23
CA ILE A 22 27.82 4.91 -12.88
C ILE A 22 28.11 6.00 -11.87
N PHE A 23 27.46 5.96 -10.71
CA PHE A 23 27.61 6.99 -9.69
C PHE A 23 28.75 6.63 -8.76
N ASP A 24 29.65 7.60 -8.53
CA ASP A 24 30.78 7.41 -7.63
C ASP A 24 30.39 7.73 -6.19
N ASN A 25 30.87 6.91 -5.27
CA ASN A 25 30.57 7.05 -3.86
C ASN A 25 31.24 8.33 -3.35
N ASP A 26 30.44 9.34 -3.03
CA ASP A 26 30.95 10.51 -2.31
C ASP A 26 31.67 10.01 -1.06
N GLY A 27 32.97 10.26 -0.97
CA GLY A 27 33.87 9.65 0.03
C GLY A 27 33.42 9.84 1.48
N ASN A 28 32.49 10.79 1.71
CA ASN A 28 31.90 11.06 3.01
C ASN A 28 30.70 10.16 3.37
N LYS A 29 30.02 9.51 2.41
CA LYS A 29 28.81 8.70 2.65
C LYS A 29 28.71 7.49 1.70
N PRO A 30 29.49 6.42 1.94
CA PRO A 30 29.57 5.28 1.03
C PRO A 30 28.29 4.41 0.93
N THR A 31 27.24 4.71 1.70
CA THR A 31 25.96 3.99 1.71
C THR A 31 24.89 4.66 0.87
N THR A 32 25.08 5.92 0.45
CA THR A 32 24.04 6.71 -0.25
C THR A 32 23.67 6.07 -1.58
N ILE A 33 24.64 5.64 -2.39
CA ILE A 33 24.40 5.04 -3.70
C ILE A 33 23.75 3.67 -3.56
N LYS A 34 24.19 2.89 -2.57
CA LYS A 34 23.60 1.59 -2.28
C LYS A 34 22.13 1.73 -1.90
N MET A 35 21.80 2.68 -1.03
CA MET A 35 20.41 3.00 -0.68
C MET A 35 19.60 3.49 -1.89
N ALA A 36 20.17 4.39 -2.70
CA ALA A 36 19.53 4.88 -3.91
C ALA A 36 19.25 3.76 -4.93
N SER A 37 20.16 2.80 -5.09
CA SER A 37 19.98 1.64 -5.97
C SER A 37 18.80 0.77 -5.53
N VAL A 38 18.66 0.51 -4.22
CA VAL A 38 17.53 -0.23 -3.66
C VAL A 38 16.23 0.55 -3.81
N ALA A 39 16.24 1.85 -3.54
CA ALA A 39 15.08 2.71 -3.70
C ALA A 39 14.60 2.75 -5.16
N PHE A 40 15.53 2.86 -6.11
CA PHE A 40 15.22 2.82 -7.54
C PHE A 40 14.62 1.47 -7.96
N LEU A 41 15.23 0.36 -7.53
CA LEU A 41 14.71 -0.99 -7.77
C LEU A 41 13.25 -1.10 -7.30
N MET A 42 12.99 -0.68 -6.07
CA MET A 42 11.66 -0.70 -5.47
C MET A 42 10.68 0.19 -6.24
N ALA A 43 11.07 1.40 -6.62
CA ALA A 43 10.23 2.32 -7.37
C ALA A 43 9.79 1.71 -8.71
N VAL A 44 10.73 1.12 -9.45
CA VAL A 44 10.40 0.44 -10.72
C VAL A 44 9.47 -0.74 -10.49
N TRP A 45 9.74 -1.58 -9.48
CA TRP A 45 8.90 -2.75 -9.20
C TRP A 45 7.51 -2.40 -8.68
N TRP A 46 7.35 -1.29 -7.95
CA TRP A 46 6.04 -0.78 -7.56
C TRP A 46 5.26 -0.23 -8.76
N ILE A 47 5.88 0.59 -9.61
CA ILE A 47 5.20 1.19 -10.77
C ILE A 47 4.79 0.13 -11.79
N THR A 48 5.62 -0.89 -11.97
CA THR A 48 5.38 -1.96 -12.96
C THR A 48 4.60 -3.15 -12.41
N GLU A 49 4.36 -3.17 -11.09
CA GLU A 49 3.81 -4.33 -10.35
C GLU A 49 4.52 -5.64 -10.74
N ALA A 50 5.86 -5.57 -10.81
CA ALA A 50 6.72 -6.67 -11.26
C ALA A 50 6.54 -7.94 -10.41
N ILE A 51 6.42 -7.73 -9.10
CA ILE A 51 6.02 -8.72 -8.08
C ILE A 51 5.00 -8.05 -7.13
N PRO A 52 4.31 -8.79 -6.24
CA PRO A 52 3.35 -8.21 -5.30
C PRO A 52 3.96 -7.04 -4.50
N LEU A 53 3.21 -5.95 -4.35
CA LEU A 53 3.67 -4.72 -3.67
C LEU A 53 4.29 -5.02 -2.29
N ALA A 54 3.66 -5.91 -1.52
CA ALA A 54 4.14 -6.35 -0.21
C ALA A 54 5.50 -7.06 -0.30
N ALA A 55 5.73 -7.90 -1.31
CA ALA A 55 7.01 -8.57 -1.51
C ALA A 55 8.12 -7.57 -1.89
N THR A 56 7.82 -6.60 -2.76
CA THR A 56 8.76 -5.50 -3.06
C THR A 56 9.10 -4.69 -1.80
N SER A 57 8.11 -4.40 -0.95
CA SER A 57 8.33 -3.68 0.30
C SER A 57 9.18 -4.43 1.32
N LEU A 58 9.39 -5.74 1.18
CA LEU A 58 10.28 -6.53 2.05
C LEU A 58 11.74 -6.54 1.56
N LEU A 59 12.05 -6.03 0.37
CA LEU A 59 13.42 -6.01 -0.16
C LEU A 59 14.44 -5.35 0.77
N PRO A 60 14.15 -4.21 1.45
CA PRO A 60 15.10 -3.59 2.37
C PRO A 60 15.56 -4.50 3.51
N LEU A 61 14.70 -5.40 4.02
CA LEU A 61 15.06 -6.36 5.07
C LEU A 61 16.23 -7.25 4.68
N ILE A 62 16.38 -7.54 3.38
CA ILE A 62 17.44 -8.40 2.85
C ILE A 62 18.58 -7.57 2.27
N LEU A 63 18.25 -6.57 1.44
CA LEU A 63 19.25 -5.81 0.69
C LEU A 63 20.03 -4.82 1.57
N PHE A 64 19.42 -4.23 2.60
CA PHE A 64 20.14 -3.27 3.45
C PHE A 64 21.26 -3.92 4.26
N PRO A 65 21.06 -5.09 4.89
CA PRO A 65 22.16 -5.83 5.52
C PRO A 65 23.24 -6.27 4.54
N ILE A 66 22.86 -6.79 3.36
CA ILE A 66 23.81 -7.24 2.32
C ILE A 66 24.69 -6.08 1.83
N PHE A 67 24.09 -4.90 1.63
CA PHE A 67 24.81 -3.72 1.17
C PHE A 67 25.54 -2.97 2.29
N GLY A 68 25.39 -3.38 3.54
CA GLY A 68 25.96 -2.70 4.70
C GLY A 68 25.37 -1.30 4.92
N ILE A 69 24.11 -1.09 4.52
CA ILE A 69 23.40 0.18 4.70
C ILE A 69 22.91 0.29 6.15
N MET A 70 22.29 -0.79 6.65
CA MET A 70 21.70 -0.83 7.98
C MET A 70 21.62 -2.29 8.45
N SER A 71 21.71 -2.54 9.76
CA SER A 71 21.63 -3.90 10.29
C SER A 71 20.22 -4.49 10.15
N GLY A 72 20.10 -5.82 10.17
CA GLY A 72 18.81 -6.52 10.10
C GLY A 72 17.87 -6.15 11.26
N GLU A 73 18.43 -5.92 12.45
CA GLU A 73 17.70 -5.49 13.64
C GLU A 73 17.18 -4.04 13.49
N GLN A 74 18.02 -3.15 12.97
CA GLN A 74 17.62 -1.76 12.74
C GLN A 74 16.52 -1.66 11.68
N ILE A 75 16.61 -2.40 10.58
CA ILE A 75 15.61 -2.33 9.50
C ILE A 75 14.30 -3.00 9.90
N SER A 76 14.33 -4.09 10.66
CA SER A 76 13.11 -4.77 11.10
C SER A 76 12.24 -3.91 12.02
N SER A 77 12.85 -3.03 12.82
CA SER A 77 12.11 -2.07 13.66
C SER A 77 11.18 -1.15 12.85
N SER A 78 11.50 -0.87 11.58
CA SER A 78 10.66 -0.06 10.70
C SER A 78 9.35 -0.76 10.30
N TYR A 79 9.31 -2.09 10.37
CA TYR A 79 8.14 -2.92 10.05
C TYR A 79 7.26 -3.21 11.28
N ILE A 80 7.73 -2.89 12.48
CA ILE A 80 7.01 -3.11 13.75
C ILE A 80 6.83 -1.74 14.42
N ASN A 81 5.90 -0.94 13.89
CA ASN A 81 5.60 0.39 14.43
C ASN A 81 4.11 0.55 14.76
N SER A 82 3.81 1.51 15.63
CA SER A 82 2.44 1.78 16.11
C SER A 82 1.46 2.09 14.98
N THR A 83 1.92 2.75 13.92
CA THR A 83 1.11 3.06 12.74
C THR A 83 0.66 1.79 12.01
N ILE A 84 1.54 0.81 11.81
CA ILE A 84 1.21 -0.48 11.18
C ILE A 84 0.16 -1.22 12.02
N PHE A 85 0.33 -1.24 13.35
CA PHE A 85 -0.66 -1.86 14.25
C PHE A 85 -1.99 -1.12 14.27
N LEU A 86 -2.00 0.21 14.14
CA LEU A 86 -3.22 1.00 14.01
C LEU A 86 -3.99 0.61 12.75
N PHE A 87 -3.31 0.50 11.60
CA PHE A 87 -3.94 0.05 10.35
C PHE A 87 -4.44 -1.40 10.46
N LEU A 88 -3.68 -2.29 11.11
CA LEU A 88 -4.11 -3.67 11.36
C LEU A 88 -5.40 -3.72 12.19
N GLY A 89 -5.47 -2.93 13.27
CA GLY A 89 -6.69 -2.79 14.08
C GLY A 89 -7.87 -2.27 13.26
N GLY A 90 -7.64 -1.26 12.43
CA GLY A 90 -8.65 -0.73 11.49
C GLY A 90 -9.18 -1.78 10.51
N PHE A 91 -8.30 -2.63 9.96
CA PHE A 91 -8.72 -3.74 9.09
C PHE A 91 -9.52 -4.81 9.83
N ILE A 92 -9.14 -5.14 11.07
CA ILE A 92 -9.91 -6.08 11.90
C ILE A 92 -11.33 -5.54 12.15
N ILE A 93 -11.46 -4.25 12.47
CA ILE A 93 -12.77 -3.60 12.66
C ILE A 93 -13.59 -3.63 11.35
N ALA A 94 -12.95 -3.33 10.21
CA ALA A 94 -13.60 -3.38 8.90
C ALA A 94 -14.14 -4.79 8.58
N LEU A 95 -13.34 -5.83 8.80
CA LEU A 95 -13.75 -7.23 8.62
C LEU A 95 -14.88 -7.63 9.58
N ALA A 96 -14.86 -7.14 10.82
CA ALA A 96 -15.96 -7.36 11.74
C ALA A 96 -17.26 -6.73 11.22
N MET A 97 -17.22 -5.48 10.75
CA MET A 97 -18.40 -4.82 10.16
C MET A 97 -18.94 -5.57 8.94
N GLU A 98 -18.07 -6.10 8.09
CA GLU A 98 -18.44 -6.95 6.96
C GLU A 98 -19.14 -8.24 7.44
N LYS A 99 -18.53 -8.99 8.37
CA LYS A 99 -19.07 -10.23 8.93
C LYS A 99 -20.46 -10.05 9.53
N TRP A 100 -20.70 -8.92 10.19
CA TRP A 100 -22.00 -8.60 10.79
C TRP A 100 -22.97 -7.95 9.82
N ASN A 101 -22.68 -7.87 8.51
CA ASN A 101 -23.50 -7.20 7.50
C ASN A 101 -23.89 -5.75 7.89
N PHE A 102 -23.00 -5.04 8.57
CA PHE A 102 -23.25 -3.67 9.03
C PHE A 102 -23.55 -2.72 7.85
N HIS A 103 -22.82 -2.89 6.74
CA HIS A 103 -23.02 -2.14 5.49
C HIS A 103 -24.46 -2.27 4.96
N LYS A 104 -25.06 -3.48 4.97
CA LYS A 104 -26.45 -3.68 4.53
C LYS A 104 -27.46 -2.96 5.42
N ARG A 105 -27.28 -3.02 6.75
CA ARG A 105 -28.15 -2.29 7.69
C ARG A 105 -28.07 -0.78 7.46
N LEU A 106 -26.88 -0.28 7.20
CA LEU A 106 -26.67 1.13 6.92
C LEU A 106 -27.31 1.53 5.57
N ALA A 107 -27.14 0.75 4.51
CA ALA A 107 -27.77 0.97 3.21
C ALA A 107 -29.31 1.02 3.32
N LEU A 108 -29.92 0.07 4.04
CA LEU A 108 -31.36 0.07 4.28
C LEU A 108 -31.82 1.30 5.07
N ARG A 109 -31.07 1.73 6.09
CA ARG A 109 -31.39 2.97 6.83
C ARG A 109 -31.32 4.20 5.94
N ILE A 110 -30.34 4.28 5.04
CA ILE A 110 -30.24 5.39 4.08
C ILE A 110 -31.48 5.41 3.18
N ILE A 111 -31.88 4.26 2.64
CA ILE A 111 -33.08 4.16 1.80
C ILE A 111 -34.34 4.56 2.57
N LEU A 112 -34.47 4.18 3.85
CA LEU A 112 -35.61 4.56 4.67
C LEU A 112 -35.65 6.07 5.02
N ILE A 113 -34.49 6.71 5.20
CA ILE A 113 -34.40 8.13 5.57
C ILE A 113 -34.51 9.04 4.33
N PHE A 114 -33.86 8.67 3.24
CA PHE A 114 -33.74 9.48 2.02
C PHE A 114 -34.69 9.04 0.90
N GLY A 115 -35.44 7.93 1.08
CA GLY A 115 -36.31 7.31 0.09
C GLY A 115 -37.52 8.16 -0.25
N GLY A 116 -37.36 9.01 -1.27
CA GLY A 116 -38.44 9.82 -1.82
C GLY A 116 -38.23 10.22 -3.28
N ASN A 117 -36.97 10.33 -3.72
CA ASN A 117 -36.60 10.48 -5.13
C ASN A 117 -35.17 9.97 -5.38
N PRO A 118 -34.77 9.66 -6.63
CA PRO A 118 -33.45 9.12 -6.95
C PRO A 118 -32.28 10.00 -6.50
N ASN A 119 -32.42 11.33 -6.59
CA ASN A 119 -31.36 12.27 -6.21
C ASN A 119 -31.07 12.24 -4.71
N SER A 120 -32.11 12.15 -3.88
CA SER A 120 -32.01 12.04 -2.42
C SER A 120 -31.32 10.73 -2.02
N ILE A 121 -31.62 9.63 -2.72
CA ILE A 121 -30.94 8.34 -2.50
C ILE A 121 -29.46 8.44 -2.85
N ILE A 122 -29.10 9.02 -4.00
CA ILE A 122 -27.70 9.22 -4.40
C ILE A 122 -26.96 10.04 -3.34
N LEU A 123 -27.55 11.15 -2.87
CA LEU A 123 -26.96 11.99 -1.82
C LEU A 123 -26.76 11.20 -0.53
N GLY A 124 -27.74 10.39 -0.12
CA GLY A 124 -27.65 9.52 1.03
C GLY A 124 -26.49 8.51 0.92
N PHE A 125 -26.32 7.88 -0.24
CA PHE A 125 -25.19 6.99 -0.52
C PHE A 125 -23.84 7.73 -0.52
N MET A 126 -23.76 8.92 -1.12
CA MET A 126 -22.54 9.74 -1.12
C MET A 126 -22.14 10.16 0.30
N SER A 127 -23.07 10.65 1.11
CA SER A 127 -22.81 11.06 2.50
C SER A 127 -22.40 9.87 3.37
N ALA A 128 -23.07 8.72 3.24
CA ALA A 128 -22.70 7.53 3.98
C ALA A 128 -21.34 6.96 3.55
N SER A 129 -21.04 6.99 2.25
CA SER A 129 -19.73 6.59 1.72
C SER A 129 -18.63 7.49 2.27
N ALA A 130 -18.83 8.81 2.24
CA ALA A 130 -17.88 9.77 2.80
C ALA A 130 -17.64 9.54 4.29
N PHE A 131 -18.71 9.32 5.07
CA PHE A 131 -18.60 9.04 6.50
C PHE A 131 -17.88 7.71 6.78
N LEU A 132 -18.26 6.62 6.12
CA LEU A 132 -17.62 5.32 6.30
C LEU A 132 -16.14 5.35 5.88
N SER A 133 -15.80 6.06 4.81
CA SER A 133 -14.43 6.21 4.32
C SER A 133 -13.49 6.90 5.31
N MET A 134 -14.02 7.61 6.32
CA MET A 134 -13.21 8.17 7.41
C MET A 134 -12.74 7.09 8.41
N TRP A 135 -13.49 6.00 8.55
CA TRP A 135 -13.27 4.97 9.58
C TRP A 135 -12.83 3.62 9.00
N ILE A 136 -13.05 3.40 7.71
CA ILE A 136 -12.81 2.16 6.98
C ILE A 136 -11.90 2.46 5.79
N SER A 137 -11.12 1.47 5.33
CA SER A 137 -10.31 1.64 4.13
C SER A 137 -11.17 2.01 2.91
N ASN A 138 -10.68 2.93 2.08
CA ASN A 138 -11.38 3.41 0.90
C ASN A 138 -11.83 2.25 -0.01
N THR A 139 -10.99 1.23 -0.16
CA THR A 139 -11.29 0.02 -0.94
C THR A 139 -12.47 -0.75 -0.37
N ALA A 140 -12.51 -0.96 0.95
CA ALA A 140 -13.62 -1.66 1.59
C ALA A 140 -14.92 -0.83 1.54
N THR A 141 -14.85 0.49 1.73
CA THR A 141 -16.02 1.38 1.58
C THR A 141 -16.60 1.32 0.16
N ALA A 142 -15.75 1.31 -0.87
CA ALA A 142 -16.21 1.19 -2.25
C ALA A 142 -16.90 -0.16 -2.51
N VAL A 143 -16.33 -1.27 -2.05
CA VAL A 143 -16.94 -2.61 -2.19
C VAL A 143 -18.26 -2.71 -1.41
N MET A 144 -18.36 -2.11 -0.22
CA MET A 144 -19.58 -2.10 0.59
C MET A 144 -20.76 -1.34 -0.06
N MET A 145 -20.47 -0.42 -0.98
CA MET A 145 -21.46 0.42 -1.66
C MET A 145 -21.83 -0.09 -3.05
N LEU A 146 -21.09 -1.07 -3.57
CA LEU A 146 -21.51 -1.84 -4.73
C LEU A 146 -22.66 -2.79 -4.30
N PRO A 147 -23.74 -2.88 -5.10
CA PRO A 147 -24.87 -3.75 -4.81
C PRO A 147 -24.50 -5.25 -4.83
#